data_AF-A0A965VRM1-F1
#
_entry.id   AF-A0A965VRM1-F1
#
_cell.length_a   1.000
_cell.length_b   1.000
_cell.length_c   1.000
_cell.angle_alpha   90.00
_cell.angle_beta   90.00
_cell.angle_gamma   90.00
#
_symmetry.space_group_name_H-M   'P 1'
#
loop_
_entity.id
_entity.type
_entity.pdbx_description
1 polymer ?
#
loop_
_entity_poly.entity_id
_entity_poly.type
_entity_poly.pdbx_seq_one_letter_code
_entity_poly.pdbx_strand_id
1 'polypeptide(L)'
;MTHHSTTTPSLETLEDLCTRICRTLDREHSVLRGSNGLVGQGVGDLEEIHEEKSEQIERLETLAKSPEATDEARAHPERAQHLREKIERCKQLQYRNHQVFSRIVAAQRRIITALRSSDDDISIYDRAGRTRDYGIGRLGDRA
;
A
#
# COMPACT_ATOMS: atom_id res chain seq x y z
N MET A 1 -23.92 19.25 31.35
CA MET A 1 -24.63 18.11 30.70
C MET A 1 -24.12 18.02 29.27
N THR A 2 -23.09 17.22 29.04
CA THR A 2 -22.50 17.01 27.72
C THR A 2 -23.03 15.68 27.17
N HIS A 3 -23.89 15.75 26.16
CA HIS A 3 -24.33 14.58 25.41
C HIS A 3 -23.15 14.00 24.64
N HIS A 4 -22.50 12.98 25.19
CA HIS A 4 -21.67 12.06 24.41
C HIS A 4 -22.62 11.08 23.74
N SER A 5 -22.92 11.30 22.47
CA SER A 5 -23.55 10.28 21.63
C SER A 5 -22.54 9.15 21.46
N THR A 6 -22.56 8.19 22.38
CA THR A 6 -21.94 6.89 22.22
C THR A 6 -22.71 6.16 21.12
N THR A 7 -22.26 6.31 19.87
CA THR A 7 -22.68 5.42 18.77
C THR A 7 -22.33 4.00 19.17
N THR A 8 -23.35 3.23 19.55
CA THR A 8 -23.21 1.79 19.80
C THR A 8 -22.64 1.11 18.57
N PRO A 9 -21.67 0.20 18.71
CA PRO A 9 -21.12 -0.57 17.60
C PRO A 9 -22.18 -1.50 17.04
N SER A 10 -22.90 -1.03 16.01
CA SER A 10 -23.92 -1.80 15.30
C SER A 10 -23.40 -2.33 13.97
N LEU A 11 -24.08 -3.34 13.41
CA LEU A 11 -23.81 -3.84 12.06
C LEU A 11 -23.88 -2.74 11.00
N GLU A 12 -24.71 -1.72 11.22
CA GLU A 12 -24.81 -0.54 10.34
C GLU A 12 -23.49 0.25 10.30
N THR A 13 -22.85 0.44 11.45
CA THR A 13 -21.53 1.08 11.54
C THR A 13 -20.45 0.27 10.81
N LEU A 14 -20.51 -1.07 10.87
CA LEU A 14 -19.61 -1.95 10.12
C LEU A 14 -19.83 -1.87 8.61
N GLU A 15 -21.09 -1.80 8.17
CA GLU A 15 -21.46 -1.65 6.77
C GLU A 15 -21.00 -0.31 6.18
N ASP A 16 -21.12 0.76 6.95
CA ASP A 16 -20.63 2.09 6.59
C ASP A 16 -19.12 2.11 6.44
N LEU A 17 -18.39 1.48 7.36
CA LEU A 17 -16.94 1.34 7.27
C LEU A 17 -16.52 0.54 6.03
N CYS A 18 -17.18 -0.58 5.72
CA CYS A 18 -16.87 -1.33 4.51
C CYS A 18 -17.11 -0.51 3.24
N THR A 19 -18.16 0.31 3.24
CA THR A 19 -18.47 1.21 2.12
C THR A 19 -17.39 2.29 1.95
N ARG A 20 -16.90 2.87 3.05
CA ARG A 20 -15.78 3.83 3.04
C ARG A 20 -14.50 3.17 2.52
N ILE A 21 -14.13 2.01 3.05
CA ILE A 21 -12.95 1.25 2.59
C ILE A 21 -13.03 0.96 1.10
N CYS A 22 -14.20 0.53 0.57
CA CYS A 22 -14.39 0.34 -0.87
C CYS A 22 -14.09 1.61 -1.68
N ARG A 23 -14.58 2.77 -1.23
CA ARG A 23 -14.34 4.06 -1.91
C ARG A 23 -12.86 4.44 -1.87
N THR A 24 -12.19 4.25 -0.73
CA THR A 24 -10.76 4.49 -0.56
C THR A 24 -9.94 3.59 -1.48
N LEU A 25 -10.31 2.32 -1.63
CA LEU A 25 -9.68 1.38 -2.56
C LEU A 25 -9.89 1.75 -4.04
N ASP A 26 -11.06 2.28 -4.41
CA ASP A 26 -11.30 2.78 -5.77
C ASP A 26 -10.51 4.08 -6.05
N ARG A 27 -10.34 4.95 -5.03
CA ARG A 27 -9.46 6.13 -5.11
C ARG A 27 -8.00 5.72 -5.30
N GLU A 28 -7.51 4.77 -4.51
CA GLU A 28 -6.16 4.19 -4.65
C GLU A 28 -5.92 3.65 -6.06
N HIS A 29 -6.90 2.92 -6.61
CA HIS A 29 -6.82 2.39 -7.97
C HIS A 29 -6.68 3.49 -9.01
N SER A 30 -7.41 4.59 -8.85
CA SER A 30 -7.40 5.73 -9.76
C SER A 30 -6.05 6.44 -9.75
N VAL A 31 -5.46 6.63 -8.56
CA VAL A 31 -4.11 7.20 -8.41
C VAL A 31 -3.07 6.28 -9.05
N LEU A 32 -3.10 4.98 -8.74
CA LEU A 32 -2.17 3.98 -9.34
C LEU A 32 -2.26 3.89 -10.87
N ARG A 33 -3.45 4.07 -11.44
CA ARG A 33 -3.67 4.10 -12.90
C ARG A 33 -3.25 5.41 -13.56
N GLY A 34 -3.13 6.50 -12.79
CA GLY A 34 -2.72 7.80 -13.28
C GLY A 34 -1.30 7.79 -13.85
N SER A 35 -1.01 8.70 -14.78
CA SER A 35 0.29 8.80 -15.47
C SER A 35 1.48 8.93 -14.52
N ASN A 36 1.26 9.46 -13.31
CA ASN A 36 2.26 9.68 -12.26
C ASN A 36 1.93 8.95 -10.94
N GLY A 37 1.16 7.86 -10.98
CA GLY A 37 0.66 7.21 -9.76
C GLY A 37 1.72 6.84 -8.72
N LEU A 38 2.95 6.52 -9.14
CA LEU A 38 4.08 6.22 -8.25
C LEU A 38 5.24 7.23 -8.38
N VAL A 39 4.97 8.46 -8.84
CA VAL A 39 6.01 9.49 -9.01
C VAL A 39 5.47 10.84 -8.54
N GLY A 40 6.28 11.56 -7.76
CA GLY A 40 5.92 12.90 -7.29
C GLY A 40 4.64 12.89 -6.46
N GLN A 41 3.67 13.72 -6.83
CA GLN A 41 2.42 13.90 -6.08
C GLN A 41 1.59 12.62 -5.92
N GLY A 42 1.67 11.67 -6.87
CA GLY A 42 0.96 10.39 -6.75
C GLY A 42 1.43 9.52 -5.58
N VAL A 43 2.70 9.66 -5.15
CA VAL A 43 3.20 8.94 -3.97
C VAL A 43 2.58 9.50 -2.69
N GLY A 44 2.53 10.82 -2.56
CA GLY A 44 1.91 11.47 -1.40
C GLY A 44 0.41 11.17 -1.30
N ASP A 45 -0.30 11.20 -2.44
CA ASP A 45 -1.72 10.81 -2.48
C ASP A 45 -1.93 9.35 -2.06
N LEU A 46 -1.00 8.44 -2.43
CA LEU A 46 -1.06 7.04 -2.00
C LEU A 46 -0.73 6.82 -0.53
N GLU A 47 0.19 7.60 0.04
CA GLU A 47 0.50 7.57 1.47
C GLU A 47 -0.72 8.00 2.30
N GLU A 48 -1.37 9.10 1.92
CA GLU A 48 -2.62 9.56 2.57
C GLU A 48 -3.73 8.49 2.49
N ILE A 49 -3.93 7.92 1.30
CA ILE A 49 -4.91 6.85 1.08
C ILE A 49 -4.56 5.59 1.89
N HIS A 50 -3.27 5.30 2.10
CA HIS A 50 -2.82 4.15 2.88
C HIS A 50 -3.07 4.34 4.38
N GLU A 51 -2.81 5.53 4.91
CA GLU A 51 -3.11 5.89 6.30
C GLU A 51 -4.62 5.82 6.57
N GLU A 52 -5.43 6.44 5.70
CA GLU A 52 -6.90 6.42 5.81
C GLU A 52 -7.44 4.98 5.79
N LYS A 53 -6.94 4.15 4.87
CA LYS A 53 -7.33 2.74 4.76
C LYS A 53 -6.94 1.94 6.00
N SER A 54 -5.75 2.19 6.56
CA SER A 54 -5.24 1.47 7.73
C SER A 54 -6.05 1.77 8.98
N GLU A 55 -6.38 3.05 9.21
CA GLU A 55 -7.23 3.47 10.33
C GLU A 55 -8.64 2.85 10.23
N GLN A 56 -9.22 2.81 9.03
CA GLN A 56 -10.54 2.22 8.81
C GLN A 56 -10.56 0.71 9.02
N ILE A 57 -9.50 -0.01 8.60
CA ILE A 57 -9.36 -1.45 8.83
C ILE A 57 -9.21 -1.76 10.31
N GLU A 58 -8.38 -1.00 11.03
CA GLU A 58 -8.18 -1.18 12.47
C GLU A 58 -9.48 -0.97 13.27
N ARG A 59 -10.26 0.06 12.91
CA ARG A 59 -11.60 0.28 13.46
C ARG A 59 -12.55 -0.87 13.13
N LEU A 60 -12.55 -1.35 11.88
CA LEU A 60 -13.39 -2.47 11.46
C LEU A 60 -13.07 -3.73 12.27
N GLU A 61 -11.79 -4.03 12.48
CA GLU A 61 -11.37 -5.18 13.29
C GLU A 61 -11.80 -5.07 14.75
N THR A 62 -11.67 -3.88 15.34
CA THR A 62 -12.05 -3.63 16.73
C THR A 62 -13.55 -3.79 16.93
N LEU A 63 -14.35 -3.23 16.01
CA LEU A 63 -15.81 -3.31 16.06
C LEU A 63 -16.32 -4.74 15.78
N ALA A 64 -15.70 -5.46 14.84
CA ALA A 64 -16.08 -6.84 14.52
C ALA A 64 -15.80 -7.83 15.66
N LYS A 65 -14.86 -7.52 16.56
CA LYS A 65 -14.53 -8.32 17.75
C LYS A 65 -15.42 -7.97 18.95
N SER A 66 -16.30 -6.96 18.84
CA SER A 66 -17.18 -6.57 19.94
C SER A 66 -18.28 -7.62 20.18
N PRO A 67 -18.62 -7.90 21.46
CA PRO A 67 -19.71 -8.81 21.81
C PRO A 67 -21.04 -8.41 21.15
N GLU A 68 -21.32 -7.10 21.08
CA GLU A 68 -22.53 -6.56 20.46
C GLU A 68 -22.62 -6.90 18.97
N ALA A 69 -21.52 -6.77 18.22
CA ALA A 69 -21.50 -7.13 16.81
C ALA A 69 -21.70 -8.64 16.59
N THR A 70 -21.13 -9.49 17.46
CA THR A 70 -21.34 -10.94 17.39
C THR A 70 -22.76 -11.36 17.73
N ASP A 71 -23.37 -10.72 18.72
CA ASP A 71 -24.75 -11.00 19.12
C ASP A 71 -25.75 -10.51 18.06
N GLU A 72 -25.53 -9.33 17.49
CA GLU A 72 -26.34 -8.81 16.38
C GLU A 72 -26.19 -9.66 15.11
N ALA A 73 -24.98 -10.15 14.80
CA ALA A 73 -24.75 -11.06 13.69
C ALA A 73 -25.44 -12.43 13.89
N ARG A 74 -25.57 -12.90 15.13
CA ARG A 74 -26.29 -14.13 15.47
C ARG A 74 -27.80 -13.93 15.39
N ALA A 75 -28.29 -12.77 15.83
CA ALA A 75 -29.71 -12.40 15.76
C ALA A 75 -30.18 -12.13 14.31
N HIS A 76 -29.30 -11.62 13.46
CA HIS A 76 -29.61 -11.22 12.08
C HIS A 76 -28.61 -11.81 11.06
N PRO A 77 -28.73 -13.11 10.75
CA PRO A 77 -27.76 -13.82 9.88
C PRO A 77 -27.71 -13.27 8.45
N GLU A 78 -28.82 -12.74 7.92
CA GLU A 78 -28.86 -12.14 6.58
C GLU A 78 -28.04 -10.84 6.50
N ARG A 79 -28.14 -9.98 7.53
CA ARG A 79 -27.32 -8.76 7.62
C ARG A 79 -25.84 -9.11 7.80
N ALA A 80 -25.54 -10.12 8.60
CA ALA A 80 -24.18 -10.64 8.73
C ALA A 80 -23.63 -11.17 7.39
N GLN A 81 -24.47 -11.84 6.60
CA GLN A 81 -24.10 -12.31 5.27
C GLN A 81 -23.83 -11.14 4.32
N HIS A 82 -24.66 -10.11 4.32
CA HIS A 82 -24.44 -8.90 3.53
C HIS A 82 -23.12 -8.21 3.89
N LEU A 83 -22.78 -8.13 5.18
CA LEU A 83 -21.51 -7.58 5.64
C LEU A 83 -20.32 -8.42 5.14
N ARG A 84 -20.42 -9.76 5.16
CA ARG A 84 -19.37 -10.65 4.60
C ARG A 84 -19.16 -10.40 3.11
N GLU A 85 -20.22 -10.18 2.34
CA GLU A 85 -20.13 -9.86 0.91
C GLU A 85 -19.40 -8.52 0.68
N LYS A 86 -19.68 -7.50 1.51
CA LYS A 86 -18.96 -6.22 1.48
C LYS A 86 -17.48 -6.39 1.81
N ILE A 87 -17.14 -7.22 2.80
CA ILE A 87 -15.74 -7.53 3.15
C ILE A 87 -15.04 -8.26 1.99
N GLU A 88 -15.70 -9.24 1.37
CA GLU A 88 -15.12 -9.94 0.21
C GLU A 88 -14.89 -8.99 -0.96
N ARG A 89 -15.78 -8.01 -1.18
CA ARG A 89 -15.56 -6.94 -2.16
C ARG A 89 -14.33 -6.09 -1.82
N CYS A 90 -14.15 -5.68 -0.56
CA CYS A 90 -12.93 -4.95 -0.14
C CYS A 90 -11.66 -5.75 -0.48
N LYS A 91 -11.66 -7.06 -0.20
CA LYS A 91 -10.53 -7.95 -0.51
C LYS A 91 -10.25 -8.05 -2.01
N GLN A 92 -11.29 -8.15 -2.85
CA GLN A 92 -11.14 -8.16 -4.31
C GLN A 92 -10.53 -6.85 -4.84
N LEU A 93 -10.99 -5.71 -4.31
CA LEU A 93 -10.45 -4.38 -4.67
C LEU A 93 -8.99 -4.23 -4.23
N GLN A 94 -8.63 -4.66 -3.03
CA GLN A 94 -7.25 -4.68 -2.54
C GLN A 94 -6.35 -5.54 -3.44
N TYR A 95 -6.82 -6.72 -3.83
CA TYR A 95 -6.09 -7.61 -4.74
C TYR A 95 -5.87 -6.96 -6.12
N ARG A 96 -6.90 -6.31 -6.67
CA ARG A 96 -6.80 -5.55 -7.93
C ARG A 96 -5.74 -4.45 -7.84
N ASN A 97 -5.71 -3.70 -6.75
CA ASN A 97 -4.72 -2.63 -6.54
C ASN A 97 -3.31 -3.19 -6.44
N HIS A 98 -3.13 -4.30 -5.71
CA HIS A 98 -1.85 -4.99 -5.60
C HIS A 98 -1.32 -5.50 -6.96
N GLN A 99 -2.20 -5.99 -7.83
CA GLN A 99 -1.82 -6.38 -9.19
C GLN A 99 -1.30 -5.19 -10.01
N VAL A 100 -1.94 -4.02 -9.92
CA VAL A 100 -1.49 -2.81 -10.62
C VAL A 100 -0.14 -2.37 -10.08
N PHE A 101 0.00 -2.27 -8.76
CA PHE A 101 1.26 -1.91 -8.11
C PHE A 101 2.41 -2.85 -8.55
N SER A 102 2.19 -4.16 -8.52
CA SER A 102 3.18 -5.17 -8.94
C SER A 102 3.62 -4.98 -10.40
N ARG A 103 2.69 -4.64 -11.31
CA ARG A 103 3.00 -4.37 -12.72
C ARG A 103 3.85 -3.11 -12.87
N ILE A 104 3.57 -2.05 -12.11
CA ILE A 104 4.33 -0.81 -12.16
C ILE A 104 5.75 -1.04 -11.64
N VAL A 105 5.92 -1.72 -10.50
CA VAL A 105 7.24 -2.07 -9.96
C VAL A 105 8.05 -2.92 -10.96
N ALA A 106 7.41 -3.90 -11.61
CA ALA A 106 8.08 -4.69 -12.65
C ALA A 106 8.49 -3.84 -13.86
N ALA A 107 7.67 -2.88 -14.27
CA ALA A 107 8.02 -1.94 -15.34
C ALA A 107 9.17 -1.02 -14.94
N GLN A 108 9.15 -0.45 -13.73
CA GLN A 108 10.23 0.38 -13.19
C GLN A 108 11.56 -0.38 -13.14
N ARG A 109 11.57 -1.65 -12.69
CA ARG A 109 12.78 -2.49 -12.71
C ARG A 109 13.33 -2.66 -14.13
N ARG A 110 12.47 -2.98 -15.11
CA ARG A 110 12.89 -3.12 -16.52
C ARG A 110 13.45 -1.82 -17.07
N ILE A 111 12.81 -0.69 -16.78
CA ILE A 111 13.26 0.64 -17.20
C ILE A 111 14.62 0.95 -16.59
N ILE A 112 14.80 0.76 -15.27
CA ILE A 112 16.10 0.94 -14.61
C ILE A 112 17.16 0.05 -15.25
N THR A 113 16.87 -1.23 -15.49
CA THR A 113 17.80 -2.14 -16.18
C THR A 113 18.16 -1.66 -17.59
N ALA A 114 17.21 -1.13 -18.35
CA ALA A 114 17.46 -0.61 -19.70
C ALA A 114 18.20 0.73 -19.72
N LEU A 115 18.04 1.54 -18.66
CA LEU A 115 18.72 2.83 -18.48
C LEU A 115 20.11 2.69 -17.86
N ARG A 116 20.48 1.50 -17.36
CA ARG A 116 21.86 1.23 -16.96
C ARG A 116 22.76 1.39 -18.17
N SER A 117 23.74 2.27 -18.04
CA SER A 117 24.77 2.46 -19.05
C SER A 117 25.77 1.29 -18.97
N SER A 118 26.42 0.94 -20.07
CA SER A 118 27.54 -0.03 -20.07
C SER A 118 28.74 0.45 -19.25
N ASP A 119 28.73 1.70 -18.77
CA ASP A 119 29.73 2.29 -17.87
C ASP A 119 29.40 2.07 -16.38
N ASP A 120 28.16 1.69 -16.03
CA ASP A 120 27.79 1.37 -14.64
C ASP A 120 28.33 0.01 -14.20
N ASP A 121 28.62 -0.87 -15.16
CA ASP A 121 29.52 -2.01 -14.96
C ASP A 121 30.95 -1.49 -15.15
N ILE A 122 31.48 -0.78 -14.16
CA ILE A 122 32.92 -0.55 -14.08
C ILE A 122 33.56 -1.93 -14.01
N SER A 123 34.05 -2.43 -15.16
CA SER A 123 34.87 -3.61 -15.19
C SER A 123 36.09 -3.29 -14.33
N ILE A 124 36.11 -3.88 -13.13
CA ILE A 124 37.24 -3.88 -12.20
C ILE A 124 38.47 -4.50 -12.89
N TYR A 125 38.27 -5.13 -14.05
CA TYR A 125 39.27 -5.82 -14.84
C TYR A 125 39.55 -5.11 -16.17
N ASP A 126 40.82 -5.04 -16.56
CA ASP A 126 41.21 -4.65 -17.91
C ASP A 126 40.77 -5.72 -18.95
N ARG A 127 40.97 -5.45 -20.25
CA ARG A 127 40.63 -6.38 -21.35
C ARG A 127 41.39 -7.71 -21.30
N ALA A 128 42.38 -7.85 -20.41
CA ALA A 128 43.16 -9.06 -20.14
C ALA A 128 42.76 -9.75 -18.81
N GLY A 129 41.71 -9.28 -18.13
CA GLY A 129 41.20 -9.89 -16.90
C GLY A 129 41.99 -9.53 -15.63
N ARG A 130 42.82 -8.49 -15.63
CA ARG A 130 43.61 -8.08 -14.46
C ARG A 130 42.91 -6.98 -13.68
N THR A 131 42.81 -7.15 -12.35
CA THR A 131 42.22 -6.17 -11.45
C THR A 131 42.97 -4.85 -11.59
N ARG A 132 42.28 -3.76 -11.94
CA ARG A 132 42.85 -2.41 -11.92
C ARG A 132 43.08 -2.02 -10.48
N ASP A 133 44.33 -2.12 -10.06
CA ASP A 133 44.78 -1.64 -8.76
C ASP A 133 44.67 -0.11 -8.80
N TYR A 134 43.60 0.45 -8.22
CA TYR A 134 43.55 1.88 -7.91
C TYR A 134 44.51 2.09 -6.74
N GLY A 135 45.80 2.15 -7.05
CA GLY A 135 46.84 2.45 -6.07
C GLY A 135 46.47 3.71 -5.33
N ILE A 136 46.14 3.57 -4.05
CA ILE A 136 46.12 4.66 -3.07
C ILE A 136 47.58 5.12 -2.91
N GLY A 137 48.04 5.88 -3.89
CA GLY A 137 49.37 6.44 -3.97
C GLY A 137 49.39 7.80 -3.28
N ARG A 138 49.93 7.82 -2.06
CA ARG A 138 50.73 8.90 -1.46
C ARG A 138 50.30 10.36 -1.75
N LEU A 139 49.55 10.93 -0.81
CA LEU A 139 49.81 12.29 -0.31
C LEU A 139 50.42 12.05 1.09
N GLY A 140 51.71 12.19 1.36
CA GLY A 140 52.65 13.23 0.94
C GLY A 140 53.13 13.90 2.23
N ASP A 141 54.22 13.39 2.80
CA ASP A 141 54.99 14.03 3.88
C ASP A 141 55.24 15.50 3.55
N ARG A 142 54.74 16.40 4.38
CA ARG A 142 55.24 17.77 4.55
C ARG A 142 54.90 18.25 5.96
N ALA A 143 55.80 17.97 6.90
CA ALA A 143 56.10 18.77 8.08
C ALA A 143 57.57 18.56 8.43
#